data_AF-A0A9E1E571-F1
#
_entry.id   AF-A0A9E1E571-F1
#
_cell.length_a   1.000
_cell.length_b   1.000
_cell.length_c   1.000
_cell.angle_alpha   90.00
_cell.angle_beta   90.00
_cell.angle_gamma   90.00
#
_symmetry.space_group_name_H-M   'P 1'
#
loop_
_entity.id
_entity.type
_entity.pdbx_description
1 polymer ?
#
loop_
_entity_poly.entity_id
_entity_poly.type
_entity_poly.pdbx_seq_one_letter_code
_entity_poly.pdbx_strand_id
1 'polypeptide(L)'
;MVLRKNCRTVTDRMKKEAFGEKKIWLALFVFLAAFFCQIGLHEFYEEGKSKRLHADTVQTAAFRRQQVTAEMAPYIQKSEDPGRDLGIYWLETKFGYETFPWQISGETFQEREKRWKRNPSYESYRNTCRAIWNAVEYFPIPESEKPGRKFVSFADSWMEERNYGGKRGHEGTDLMAGENVRGLYPVLSMTDGTVAKIGWLEKGGNRIGIWNEAGAYFYYAHLDSYANLKVGDQVKAGQLLGFMGDTGYGEAGTKGMFPVHLHLGIYIYPDGIEMSVDPYAVLKYAKQKKLKYCY
;
A
#
# COMPACT_ATOMS: atom_id res chain seq x y z
N MET A 1 -75.09 15.99 -57.39
CA MET A 1 -73.67 16.37 -57.12
C MET A 1 -73.44 16.21 -55.63
N VAL A 2 -72.23 15.88 -55.17
CA VAL A 2 -71.84 15.63 -53.76
C VAL A 2 -71.99 14.17 -53.29
N LEU A 3 -70.88 13.42 -53.28
CA LEU A 3 -70.61 12.28 -52.36
C LEU A 3 -69.19 11.67 -52.46
N ARG A 4 -68.22 12.31 -53.14
CA ARG A 4 -66.86 11.74 -53.32
C ARG A 4 -65.69 12.42 -52.58
N LYS A 5 -65.93 13.40 -51.71
CA LYS A 5 -64.84 14.20 -51.11
C LYS A 5 -64.34 13.80 -49.70
N ASN A 6 -65.03 12.93 -48.96
CA ASN A 6 -64.70 12.69 -47.53
C ASN A 6 -63.93 11.39 -47.22
N CYS A 7 -63.71 10.48 -48.17
CA CYS A 7 -63.02 9.21 -47.86
C CYS A 7 -61.48 9.33 -47.87
N ARG A 8 -60.91 10.24 -48.70
CA ARG A 8 -59.45 10.45 -48.78
C ARG A 8 -58.84 11.05 -47.52
N THR A 9 -59.55 11.95 -46.84
CA THR A 9 -59.07 12.69 -45.68
C THR A 9 -58.94 11.83 -44.42
N VAL A 10 -59.79 10.81 -44.24
CA VAL A 10 -59.70 9.88 -43.10
C VAL A 10 -58.51 8.92 -43.27
N THR A 11 -58.31 8.37 -44.48
CA THR A 11 -57.17 7.49 -44.77
C THR A 11 -55.81 8.19 -44.67
N ASP A 12 -55.71 9.47 -45.04
CA ASP A 12 -54.46 10.23 -44.89
C ASP A 12 -54.17 10.57 -43.42
N ARG A 13 -55.20 10.76 -42.59
CA ARG A 13 -55.05 11.00 -41.14
C ARG A 13 -54.59 9.73 -40.42
N MET A 14 -55.21 8.58 -40.72
CA MET A 14 -54.79 7.28 -40.18
C MET A 14 -53.37 6.88 -40.61
N LYS A 15 -52.97 7.18 -41.85
CA LYS A 15 -51.59 6.96 -42.32
C LYS A 15 -50.59 7.87 -41.60
N LYS A 16 -50.93 9.13 -41.32
CA LYS A 16 -50.08 10.04 -40.54
C LYS A 16 -49.92 9.59 -39.09
N GLU A 17 -50.99 9.11 -38.45
CA GLU A 17 -50.95 8.58 -37.09
C GLU A 17 -50.11 7.29 -37.01
N ALA A 18 -50.33 6.33 -37.91
CA ALA A 18 -49.52 5.10 -37.99
C ALA A 18 -48.04 5.38 -38.34
N PHE A 19 -47.77 6.42 -39.13
CA PHE A 19 -46.41 6.87 -39.43
C PHE A 19 -45.74 7.57 -38.22
N GLY A 20 -46.53 8.28 -37.42
CA GLY A 20 -46.10 8.83 -36.13
C GLY A 20 -45.77 7.74 -35.12
N GLU A 21 -46.62 6.72 -34.97
CA GLU A 21 -46.37 5.56 -34.11
C GLU A 21 -45.14 4.77 -34.53
N LYS A 22 -44.94 4.51 -35.83
CA LYS A 22 -43.72 3.85 -36.32
C LYS A 22 -42.45 4.64 -36.01
N LYS A 23 -42.51 5.98 -36.09
CA LYS A 23 -41.39 6.84 -35.70
C LYS A 23 -41.12 6.80 -34.19
N ILE A 24 -42.15 6.72 -33.36
CA ILE A 24 -42.02 6.57 -31.91
C ILE A 24 -41.37 5.22 -31.57
N TRP A 25 -41.83 4.13 -32.17
CA TRP A 25 -41.22 2.80 -31.97
C TRP A 25 -39.78 2.73 -32.44
N LEU A 26 -39.46 3.34 -33.59
CA LEU A 26 -38.10 3.40 -34.09
C LEU A 26 -37.20 4.24 -33.16
N ALA A 27 -37.68 5.38 -32.66
CA ALA A 27 -36.95 6.21 -31.71
C ALA A 27 -36.72 5.49 -30.37
N LEU A 28 -37.73 4.78 -29.86
CA LEU A 28 -37.60 3.95 -28.66
C LEU A 28 -36.58 2.82 -28.86
N PHE A 29 -36.61 2.15 -30.02
CA PHE A 29 -35.66 1.09 -30.35
C PHE A 29 -34.23 1.62 -30.43
N VAL A 30 -34.00 2.75 -31.10
CA VAL A 30 -32.67 3.38 -31.17
C VAL A 30 -32.19 3.83 -29.79
N PHE A 31 -33.08 4.41 -28.97
CA PHE A 31 -32.76 4.79 -27.59
C PHE A 31 -32.37 3.57 -26.75
N LEU A 32 -33.16 2.50 -26.79
CA LEU A 32 -32.85 1.27 -26.07
C LEU A 32 -31.54 0.64 -26.56
N ALA A 33 -31.32 0.59 -27.88
CA ALA A 33 -30.07 0.09 -28.45
C ALA A 33 -28.87 0.92 -27.98
N ALA A 34 -28.96 2.25 -27.99
CA ALA A 34 -27.90 3.14 -27.47
C ALA A 34 -27.68 2.93 -25.96
N PHE A 35 -28.76 2.78 -25.18
CA PHE A 35 -28.70 2.51 -23.74
C PHE A 35 -28.01 1.18 -23.44
N PHE A 36 -28.39 0.09 -24.12
CA PHE A 36 -27.73 -1.20 -23.97
C PHE A 36 -26.29 -1.20 -24.48
N CYS A 37 -25.98 -0.49 -25.56
CA CYS A 37 -24.60 -0.28 -26.00
C CYS A 37 -23.78 0.44 -24.93
N GLN A 38 -24.34 1.46 -24.28
CA GLN A 38 -23.66 2.19 -23.21
C GLN A 38 -23.40 1.30 -21.99
N ILE A 39 -24.37 0.47 -21.60
CA ILE A 39 -24.19 -0.53 -20.54
C ILE A 39 -23.11 -1.54 -20.93
N GLY A 40 -23.16 -2.08 -22.15
CA GLY A 40 -22.17 -3.04 -22.64
C GLY A 40 -20.75 -2.48 -22.70
N LEU A 41 -20.60 -1.24 -23.18
CA LEU A 41 -19.32 -0.52 -23.18
C LEU A 41 -18.79 -0.29 -21.76
N HIS A 42 -19.67 0.08 -20.83
CA HIS A 42 -19.31 0.22 -19.42
C HIS A 42 -18.84 -1.13 -18.85
N GLU A 43 -19.58 -2.22 -19.04
CA GLU A 43 -19.19 -3.54 -18.52
C GLU A 43 -17.84 -4.00 -19.11
N PHE A 44 -17.63 -3.81 -20.43
CA PHE A 44 -16.36 -4.15 -21.08
C PHE A 44 -15.20 -3.31 -20.57
N TYR A 45 -15.43 -2.01 -20.33
CA TYR A 45 -14.43 -1.11 -19.76
C TYR A 45 -14.08 -1.50 -18.32
N GLU A 46 -15.07 -1.85 -17.51
CA GLU A 46 -14.88 -2.29 -16.12
C GLU A 46 -14.18 -3.66 -16.05
N GLU A 47 -14.50 -4.58 -16.95
CA GLU A 47 -13.80 -5.86 -17.08
C GLU A 47 -12.34 -5.65 -17.51
N GLY A 48 -12.09 -4.74 -18.46
CA GLY A 48 -10.75 -4.34 -18.86
C GLY A 48 -9.92 -3.75 -17.72
N LYS A 49 -10.53 -2.98 -16.81
CA LYS A 49 -9.86 -2.50 -15.59
C LYS A 49 -9.54 -3.64 -14.62
N SER A 50 -10.44 -4.59 -14.43
CA SER A 50 -10.21 -5.73 -13.54
C SER A 50 -8.97 -6.54 -13.97
N LYS A 51 -8.70 -6.62 -15.27
CA LYS A 51 -7.52 -7.31 -15.83
C LYS A 51 -6.17 -6.62 -15.54
N ARG A 52 -6.16 -5.42 -14.95
CA ARG A 52 -4.93 -4.77 -14.48
C ARG A 52 -4.31 -5.47 -13.27
N LEU A 53 -5.12 -6.21 -12.51
CA LEU A 53 -4.66 -6.97 -11.36
C LEU A 53 -4.31 -8.40 -11.79
N HIS A 54 -3.06 -8.77 -11.58
CA HIS A 54 -2.50 -10.09 -11.84
C HIS A 54 -1.99 -10.73 -10.54
N ALA A 55 -1.82 -12.06 -10.51
CA ALA A 55 -1.34 -12.77 -9.32
C ALA A 55 0.05 -12.30 -8.86
N ASP A 56 0.90 -11.88 -9.79
CA ASP A 56 2.26 -11.38 -9.57
C ASP A 56 2.32 -9.87 -9.31
N THR A 57 1.18 -9.17 -9.21
CA THR A 57 1.16 -7.70 -9.05
C THR A 57 1.99 -7.24 -7.84
N VAL A 58 1.97 -7.99 -6.74
CA VAL A 58 2.73 -7.68 -5.52
C VAL A 58 4.25 -7.85 -5.68
N GLN A 59 4.69 -8.56 -6.72
CA GLN A 59 6.11 -8.75 -7.06
C GLN A 59 6.66 -7.61 -7.93
N THR A 60 5.77 -6.81 -8.55
CA THR A 60 6.17 -5.74 -9.47
C THR A 60 6.90 -4.60 -8.75
N ALA A 61 7.81 -3.94 -9.46
CA ALA A 61 8.50 -2.75 -8.93
C ALA A 61 7.53 -1.63 -8.54
N ALA A 62 6.43 -1.47 -9.29
CA ALA A 62 5.41 -0.45 -9.03
C ALA A 62 4.70 -0.69 -7.69
N PHE A 63 4.34 -1.95 -7.38
CA PHE A 63 3.80 -2.30 -6.07
C PHE A 63 4.86 -2.11 -4.98
N ARG A 64 6.05 -2.68 -5.15
CA ARG A 64 7.12 -2.62 -4.15
C ARG A 64 7.53 -1.21 -3.77
N ARG A 65 7.29 -0.21 -4.64
CA ARG A 65 7.55 1.21 -4.38
C ARG A 65 6.60 1.83 -3.33
N GLN A 66 5.42 1.24 -3.10
CA GLN A 66 4.46 1.67 -2.06
C GLN A 66 4.16 3.18 -2.06
N GLN A 67 4.07 3.80 -3.25
CA GLN A 67 3.99 5.25 -3.38
C GLN A 67 2.70 5.81 -2.76
N VAL A 68 2.85 6.79 -1.86
CA VAL A 68 1.72 7.59 -1.35
C VAL A 68 1.86 9.02 -1.85
N THR A 69 0.92 9.43 -2.70
CA THR A 69 0.90 10.77 -3.30
C THR A 69 0.58 11.84 -2.26
N ALA A 70 0.92 13.11 -2.57
CA ALA A 70 0.55 14.24 -1.71
C ALA A 70 -0.97 14.38 -1.53
N GLU A 71 -1.74 13.94 -2.53
CA GLU A 71 -3.21 13.92 -2.50
C GLU A 71 -3.75 12.87 -1.52
N MET A 72 -3.17 11.66 -1.52
CA MET A 72 -3.61 10.55 -0.69
C MET A 72 -3.11 10.64 0.76
N ALA A 73 -1.98 11.33 1.00
CA ALA A 73 -1.31 11.37 2.29
C ALA A 73 -2.19 11.91 3.45
N PRO A 74 -2.99 12.99 3.31
CA PRO A 74 -3.85 13.45 4.39
C PRO A 74 -4.97 12.47 4.75
N TYR A 75 -5.50 11.76 3.74
CA TYR A 75 -6.58 10.79 3.92
C TYR A 75 -6.07 9.53 4.64
N ILE A 76 -4.95 8.98 4.18
CA ILE A 76 -4.47 7.68 4.68
C ILE A 76 -4.12 7.70 6.17
N GLN A 77 -3.69 8.87 6.68
CA GLN A 77 -3.42 9.07 8.11
C GLN A 77 -4.63 8.85 9.01
N LYS A 78 -5.85 8.91 8.44
CA LYS A 78 -7.13 8.78 9.15
C LYS A 78 -7.93 7.56 8.70
N SER A 79 -7.44 6.81 7.72
CA SER A 79 -8.16 5.62 7.23
C SER A 79 -8.16 4.53 8.30
N GLU A 80 -9.33 3.89 8.48
CA GLU A 80 -9.50 2.70 9.31
C GLU A 80 -8.93 1.44 8.65
N ASP A 81 -8.75 1.45 7.33
CA ASP A 81 -8.26 0.31 6.54
C ASP A 81 -7.26 0.77 5.47
N PRO A 82 -6.08 1.24 5.90
CA PRO A 82 -5.14 1.91 5.00
C PRO A 82 -4.64 1.00 3.87
N GLY A 83 -4.43 -0.29 4.15
CA GLY A 83 -3.99 -1.27 3.15
C GLY A 83 -5.02 -1.50 2.05
N ARG A 84 -6.32 -1.60 2.38
CA ARG A 84 -7.38 -1.70 1.37
C ARG A 84 -7.42 -0.44 0.51
N ASP A 85 -7.45 0.73 1.15
CA ASP A 85 -7.68 1.99 0.44
C ASP A 85 -6.52 2.36 -0.47
N LEU A 86 -5.27 2.22 -0.01
CA LEU A 86 -4.08 2.37 -0.85
C LEU A 86 -4.04 1.32 -1.96
N GLY A 87 -4.36 0.06 -1.63
CA GLY A 87 -4.41 -1.01 -2.60
C GLY A 87 -5.34 -0.69 -3.77
N ILE A 88 -6.54 -0.18 -3.49
CA ILE A 88 -7.50 0.25 -4.51
C ILE A 88 -6.99 1.50 -5.22
N TYR A 89 -6.50 2.50 -4.50
CA TYR A 89 -5.95 3.72 -5.08
C TYR A 89 -4.87 3.41 -6.14
N TRP A 90 -3.94 2.50 -5.85
CA TRP A 90 -2.93 2.07 -6.81
C TRP A 90 -3.54 1.38 -8.02
N LEU A 91 -4.51 0.48 -7.85
CA LEU A 91 -5.13 -0.18 -9.00
C LEU A 91 -5.92 0.79 -9.89
N GLU A 92 -6.62 1.76 -9.29
CA GLU A 92 -7.35 2.80 -10.02
C GLU A 92 -6.41 3.75 -10.78
N THR A 93 -5.29 4.12 -10.18
CA THR A 93 -4.29 5.06 -10.74
C THR A 93 -3.22 4.38 -11.58
N LYS A 94 -3.29 3.05 -11.79
CA LYS A 94 -2.19 2.26 -12.35
C LYS A 94 -0.86 2.58 -11.64
N PHE A 95 -0.83 2.51 -10.32
CA PHE A 95 0.35 2.80 -9.51
C PHE A 95 0.95 4.19 -9.80
N GLY A 96 0.09 5.18 -10.07
CA GLY A 96 0.48 6.58 -10.30
C GLY A 96 0.63 7.00 -11.78
N TYR A 97 0.42 6.12 -12.76
CA TYR A 97 0.42 6.50 -14.18
C TYR A 97 -0.85 7.26 -14.62
N GLU A 98 -1.95 7.09 -13.89
CA GLU A 98 -3.25 7.75 -14.13
C GLU A 98 -3.64 8.58 -12.91
N THR A 99 -4.46 9.62 -13.11
CA THR A 99 -5.05 10.38 -12.00
C THR A 99 -6.16 9.59 -11.33
N PHE A 100 -6.46 9.93 -10.08
CA PHE A 100 -7.64 9.41 -9.38
C PHE A 100 -8.82 10.38 -9.61
N PRO A 101 -9.79 10.07 -10.48
CA PRO A 101 -10.81 11.03 -10.89
C PRO A 101 -11.93 11.24 -9.86
N TRP A 102 -11.92 10.50 -8.75
CA TRP A 102 -12.97 10.55 -7.74
C TRP A 102 -12.50 11.28 -6.49
N GLN A 103 -13.46 11.73 -5.67
CA GLN A 103 -13.14 12.23 -4.35
C GLN A 103 -12.53 11.11 -3.49
N ILE A 104 -11.40 11.40 -2.84
CA ILE A 104 -10.77 10.48 -1.89
C ILE A 104 -11.61 10.43 -0.61
N SER A 105 -12.34 9.33 -0.43
CA SER A 105 -13.16 9.06 0.75
C SER A 105 -13.32 7.55 0.98
N GLY A 106 -13.68 7.16 2.21
CA GLY A 106 -13.94 5.75 2.52
C GLY A 106 -15.07 5.16 1.68
N GLU A 107 -16.12 5.95 1.43
CA GLU A 107 -17.26 5.56 0.57
C GLU A 107 -16.81 5.28 -0.86
N THR A 108 -15.95 6.15 -1.42
CA THR A 108 -15.38 5.93 -2.77
C THR A 108 -14.60 4.62 -2.81
N PHE A 109 -13.72 4.36 -1.84
CA PHE A 109 -12.93 3.11 -1.84
C PHE A 109 -13.80 1.86 -1.64
N GLN A 110 -14.80 1.90 -0.76
CA GLN A 110 -15.75 0.80 -0.59
C GLN A 110 -16.53 0.52 -1.87
N GLU A 111 -16.96 1.57 -2.57
CA GLU A 111 -17.67 1.44 -3.83
C GLU A 111 -16.76 0.85 -4.93
N ARG A 112 -15.52 1.33 -5.04
CA ARG A 112 -14.53 0.79 -5.99
C ARG A 112 -14.12 -0.65 -5.65
N GLU A 113 -14.07 -1.02 -4.37
CA GLU A 113 -13.75 -2.38 -3.92
C GLU A 113 -14.72 -3.41 -4.52
N LYS A 114 -16.01 -3.08 -4.68
CA LYS A 114 -17.03 -3.98 -5.25
C LYS A 114 -16.62 -4.52 -6.61
N ARG A 115 -15.93 -3.71 -7.42
CA ARG A 115 -15.40 -4.13 -8.72
C ARG A 115 -14.20 -5.03 -8.59
N TRP A 116 -13.22 -4.62 -7.78
CA TRP A 116 -11.97 -5.37 -7.64
C TRP A 116 -12.18 -6.76 -7.04
N LYS A 117 -13.19 -6.92 -6.17
CA LYS A 117 -13.63 -8.22 -5.65
C LYS A 117 -14.04 -9.24 -6.72
N ARG A 118 -14.35 -8.82 -7.95
CA ARG A 118 -14.64 -9.72 -9.08
C ARG A 118 -13.38 -10.40 -9.62
N ASN A 119 -12.19 -9.83 -9.38
CA ASN A 119 -10.92 -10.42 -9.80
C ASN A 119 -10.46 -11.46 -8.75
N PRO A 120 -10.13 -12.70 -9.15
CA PRO A 120 -9.75 -13.77 -8.22
C PRO A 120 -8.46 -13.48 -7.42
N SER A 121 -7.56 -12.63 -7.93
CA SER A 121 -6.32 -12.25 -7.24
C SER A 121 -6.53 -11.16 -6.19
N TYR A 122 -7.70 -10.53 -6.12
CA TYR A 122 -7.92 -9.34 -5.28
C TYR A 122 -7.82 -9.62 -3.79
N GLU A 123 -8.31 -10.77 -3.32
CA GLU A 123 -8.25 -11.10 -1.91
C GLU A 123 -6.81 -11.22 -1.41
N SER A 124 -5.98 -11.97 -2.13
CA SER A 124 -4.55 -12.12 -1.81
C SER A 124 -3.81 -10.78 -1.88
N TYR A 125 -4.06 -10.00 -2.94
CA TYR A 125 -3.53 -8.65 -3.09
C TYR A 125 -3.88 -7.74 -1.91
N ARG A 126 -5.17 -7.65 -1.55
CA ARG A 126 -5.65 -6.82 -0.44
C ARG A 126 -5.07 -7.27 0.89
N ASN A 127 -5.00 -8.58 1.14
CA ASN A 127 -4.43 -9.12 2.36
C ASN A 127 -2.94 -8.77 2.47
N THR A 128 -2.20 -8.80 1.37
CA THR A 128 -0.80 -8.35 1.31
C THR A 128 -0.68 -6.86 1.62
N CYS A 129 -1.51 -6.00 1.04
CA CYS A 129 -1.52 -4.57 1.38
C CYS A 129 -1.81 -4.35 2.88
N ARG A 130 -2.78 -5.06 3.45
CA ARG A 130 -3.10 -4.96 4.88
C ARG A 130 -1.96 -5.48 5.76
N ALA A 131 -1.25 -6.52 5.34
CA ALA A 131 -0.09 -7.02 6.07
C ALA A 131 1.02 -5.97 6.19
N ILE A 132 1.20 -5.13 5.17
CA ILE A 132 2.18 -4.04 5.17
C ILE A 132 1.69 -2.83 5.99
N TRP A 133 0.41 -2.45 5.84
CA TRP A 133 -0.10 -1.16 6.34
C TRP A 133 -0.91 -1.24 7.63
N ASN A 134 -1.83 -2.19 7.74
CA ASN A 134 -2.80 -2.22 8.85
C ASN A 134 -2.17 -2.75 10.14
N ALA A 135 -1.15 -3.60 10.04
CA ALA A 135 -0.46 -4.14 11.21
C ALA A 135 0.40 -3.08 11.95
N VAL A 136 0.61 -1.90 11.35
CA VAL A 136 1.51 -0.88 11.88
C VAL A 136 0.82 0.04 12.88
N GLU A 137 1.16 -0.15 14.14
CA GLU A 137 0.60 0.60 15.27
C GLU A 137 1.51 1.72 15.74
N TYR A 138 2.83 1.52 15.74
CA TYR A 138 3.78 2.53 16.25
C TYR A 138 4.93 2.79 15.29
N PHE A 139 5.51 3.99 15.40
CA PHE A 139 6.82 4.30 14.85
C PHE A 139 7.90 3.53 15.63
N PRO A 140 8.96 3.02 14.98
CA PRO A 140 9.91 2.12 15.63
C PRO A 140 10.83 2.79 16.65
N ILE A 141 10.90 4.13 16.66
CA ILE A 141 11.75 4.90 17.58
C ILE A 141 10.86 5.84 18.43
N PRO A 142 10.83 5.70 19.76
CA PRO A 142 10.02 6.57 20.59
C PRO A 142 10.53 8.01 20.58
N GLU A 143 9.70 8.94 21.04
CA GLU A 143 10.10 10.29 21.37
C GLU A 143 10.76 10.31 22.76
N SER A 144 11.93 10.96 22.88
CA SER A 144 12.58 11.15 24.18
C SER A 144 11.95 12.32 24.95
N GLU A 145 11.70 12.11 26.24
CA GLU A 145 11.32 13.17 27.18
C GLU A 145 12.53 13.98 27.69
N LYS A 146 13.75 13.50 27.45
CA LYS A 146 14.98 14.19 27.87
C LYS A 146 15.44 15.18 26.79
N PRO A 147 16.05 16.31 27.19
CA PRO A 147 16.62 17.25 26.23
C PRO A 147 17.76 16.59 25.44
N GLY A 148 18.00 17.11 24.24
CA GLY A 148 19.04 16.65 23.32
C GLY A 148 18.54 16.55 21.88
N ARG A 149 19.42 16.17 20.96
CA ARG A 149 19.10 15.89 19.55
C ARG A 149 18.62 14.44 19.38
N LYS A 150 17.74 14.00 20.27
CA LYS A 150 17.21 12.62 20.33
C LYS A 150 16.07 12.39 19.34
N PHE A 151 16.23 12.87 18.12
CA PHE A 151 15.35 12.62 16.98
C PHE A 151 16.02 11.67 15.99
N VAL A 152 15.25 11.24 14.99
CA VAL A 152 15.75 10.51 13.83
C VAL A 152 15.32 11.20 12.55
N SER A 153 16.16 11.13 11.51
CA SER A 153 15.83 11.58 10.16
C SER A 153 15.92 10.41 9.19
N PHE A 154 15.02 10.37 8.22
CA PHE A 154 14.99 9.33 7.19
C PHE A 154 14.53 9.96 5.88
N ALA A 155 14.98 9.39 4.77
CA ALA A 155 14.66 9.83 3.42
C ALA A 155 14.27 8.63 2.56
N ASP A 156 13.57 8.91 1.48
CA ASP A 156 13.23 7.93 0.46
C ASP A 156 14.51 7.58 -0.30
N SER A 157 15.06 6.41 -0.01
CA SER A 157 16.31 5.91 -0.59
C SER A 157 16.10 4.58 -1.31
N TRP A 158 14.83 4.27 -1.66
CA TRP A 158 14.47 3.02 -2.30
C TRP A 158 15.25 2.81 -3.60
N MET A 159 15.95 1.69 -3.69
CA MET A 159 16.81 1.32 -4.84
C MET A 159 18.00 2.26 -5.12
N GLU A 160 18.32 3.21 -4.24
CA GLU A 160 19.59 3.95 -4.33
C GLU A 160 20.79 2.99 -4.22
N GLU A 161 21.90 3.33 -4.88
CA GLU A 161 23.07 2.45 -4.96
C GLU A 161 23.73 2.26 -3.58
N ARG A 162 23.99 1.00 -3.22
CA ARG A 162 24.82 0.64 -2.05
C ARG A 162 26.16 0.10 -2.55
N ASN A 163 27.24 0.55 -1.94
CA ASN A 163 28.61 0.25 -2.37
C ASN A 163 29.24 -0.95 -1.64
N TYR A 164 28.76 -1.32 -0.44
CA TYR A 164 29.30 -2.45 0.31
C TYR A 164 28.71 -3.78 -0.18
N GLY A 165 29.60 -4.70 -0.57
CA GLY A 165 29.25 -6.04 -1.04
C GLY A 165 28.66 -6.10 -2.45
N GLY A 166 29.12 -5.21 -3.35
CA GLY A 166 28.72 -5.13 -4.76
C GLY A 166 27.57 -4.17 -5.05
N LYS A 167 27.30 -3.92 -6.35
CA LYS A 167 26.19 -3.06 -6.80
C LYS A 167 24.85 -3.69 -6.42
N ARG A 168 24.11 -3.02 -5.54
CA ARG A 168 22.76 -3.42 -5.13
C ARG A 168 21.93 -2.17 -4.83
N GLY A 169 20.61 -2.31 -4.97
CA GLY A 169 19.68 -1.29 -4.49
C GLY A 169 19.56 -1.30 -2.96
N HIS A 170 19.27 -0.15 -2.38
CA HIS A 170 18.86 -0.07 -1.00
C HIS A 170 17.39 -0.49 -0.85
N GLU A 171 17.18 -1.73 -0.44
CA GLU A 171 15.85 -2.31 -0.24
C GLU A 171 15.38 -2.16 1.22
N GLY A 172 15.18 -0.92 1.65
CA GLY A 172 14.73 -0.58 3.00
C GLY A 172 14.70 0.92 3.23
N THR A 173 14.66 1.34 4.49
CA THR A 173 14.79 2.75 4.88
C THR A 173 15.68 2.86 6.11
N ASP A 174 16.66 3.77 6.03
CA ASP A 174 17.58 4.06 7.14
C ASP A 174 17.04 5.23 7.97
N LEU A 175 16.83 5.00 9.27
CA LEU A 175 16.50 6.02 10.24
C LEU A 175 17.79 6.45 10.95
N MET A 176 18.36 7.54 10.49
CA MET A 176 19.63 8.09 10.98
C MET A 176 19.44 8.77 12.33
N ALA A 177 20.29 8.44 13.30
CA ALA A 177 20.25 9.05 14.62
C ALA A 177 20.68 10.53 14.61
N GLY A 178 19.94 11.39 15.32
CA GLY A 178 20.26 12.80 15.48
C GLY A 178 21.49 13.06 16.36
N GLU A 179 21.73 12.19 17.35
CA GLU A 179 22.95 12.04 18.13
C GLU A 179 23.61 10.73 17.74
N ASN A 180 24.84 10.76 17.22
CA ASN A 180 25.52 9.58 16.72
C ASN A 180 26.12 8.73 17.86
N VAL A 181 25.25 8.15 18.70
CA VAL A 181 25.61 7.38 19.90
C VAL A 181 24.88 6.03 19.86
N ARG A 182 25.65 4.95 19.74
CA ARG A 182 25.11 3.57 19.79
C ARG A 182 24.54 3.26 21.16
N GLY A 183 23.49 2.46 21.23
CA GLY A 183 22.85 2.10 22.49
C GLY A 183 21.93 3.18 23.08
N LEU A 184 21.85 4.37 22.46
CA LEU A 184 21.03 5.47 22.98
C LEU A 184 19.54 5.31 22.63
N TYR A 185 19.21 4.99 21.39
CA TYR A 185 17.82 4.99 20.91
C TYR A 185 17.18 3.62 21.10
N PRO A 186 16.05 3.52 21.84
CA PRO A 186 15.25 2.29 21.88
C PRO A 186 14.67 1.99 20.49
N VAL A 187 14.71 0.71 20.10
CA VAL A 187 14.05 0.20 18.90
C VAL A 187 12.88 -0.65 19.32
N LEU A 188 11.68 -0.26 18.89
CA LEU A 188 10.41 -0.88 19.26
C LEU A 188 9.82 -1.64 18.06
N SER A 189 9.04 -2.68 18.35
CA SER A 189 8.25 -3.36 17.33
C SER A 189 7.20 -2.40 16.77
N MET A 190 7.08 -2.33 15.45
CA MET A 190 6.04 -1.54 14.79
C MET A 190 4.68 -2.25 14.82
N THR A 191 4.69 -3.57 14.96
CA THR A 191 3.54 -4.44 14.85
C THR A 191 3.52 -5.44 16.01
N ASP A 192 2.34 -5.99 16.29
CA ASP A 192 2.23 -7.29 16.93
C ASP A 192 2.87 -8.37 16.05
N GLY A 193 3.36 -9.45 16.65
CA GLY A 193 3.88 -10.58 15.90
C GLY A 193 4.75 -11.55 16.68
N THR A 194 5.48 -12.38 15.95
CA THR A 194 6.40 -13.39 16.50
C THR A 194 7.83 -13.09 16.08
N VAL A 195 8.79 -13.22 17.00
CA VAL A 195 10.22 -13.15 16.69
C VAL A 195 10.60 -14.34 15.80
N ALA A 196 10.89 -14.06 14.55
CA ALA A 196 11.18 -15.04 13.52
C ALA A 196 12.67 -15.35 13.40
N LYS A 197 13.50 -14.32 13.54
CA LYS A 197 14.96 -14.39 13.45
C LYS A 197 15.57 -13.40 14.44
N ILE A 198 16.69 -13.80 15.06
CA ILE A 198 17.53 -12.95 15.90
C ILE A 198 18.99 -13.36 15.71
N GLY A 199 19.94 -12.41 15.77
CA GLY A 199 21.38 -12.67 15.58
C GLY A 199 22.00 -11.95 14.37
N TRP A 200 23.19 -12.40 13.98
CA TRP A 200 24.07 -11.71 13.03
C TRP A 200 23.77 -11.99 11.55
N LEU A 201 23.93 -10.96 10.72
CA LEU A 201 24.19 -11.05 9.28
C LEU A 201 25.32 -10.08 8.93
N GLU A 202 26.25 -10.46 8.04
CA GLU A 202 27.37 -9.59 7.64
C GLU A 202 26.91 -8.20 7.21
N LYS A 203 25.90 -8.12 6.34
CA LYS A 203 25.35 -6.83 5.85
C LYS A 203 24.38 -6.16 6.83
N GLY A 204 23.78 -6.90 7.75
CA GLY A 204 22.73 -6.40 8.66
C GLY A 204 23.18 -6.18 10.10
N GLY A 205 24.41 -6.60 10.44
CA GLY A 205 24.89 -6.70 11.81
C GLY A 205 23.95 -7.52 12.69
N ASN A 206 23.76 -7.07 13.92
CA ASN A 206 22.73 -7.58 14.80
C ASN A 206 21.36 -7.18 14.25
N ARG A 207 20.59 -8.18 13.83
CA ARG A 207 19.22 -8.00 13.34
C ARG A 207 18.21 -8.80 14.13
N ILE A 208 16.98 -8.34 14.12
CA ILE A 208 15.80 -9.04 14.60
C ILE A 208 14.68 -8.90 13.57
N GLY A 209 13.95 -9.98 13.35
CA GLY A 209 12.86 -10.05 12.38
C GLY A 209 11.57 -10.46 13.05
N ILE A 210 10.50 -9.73 12.79
CA ILE A 210 9.17 -9.97 13.35
C ILE A 210 8.23 -10.37 12.21
N TRP A 211 7.62 -11.55 12.31
CA TRP A 211 6.48 -11.93 11.48
C TRP A 211 5.22 -11.39 12.13
N ASN A 212 4.54 -10.46 11.46
CA ASN A 212 3.22 -10.04 11.92
C ASN A 212 2.16 -11.10 11.58
N GLU A 213 1.04 -11.07 12.29
CA GLU A 213 -0.03 -12.04 12.13
C GLU A 213 -0.68 -12.01 10.73
N ALA A 214 -0.57 -10.88 10.04
CA ALA A 214 -1.11 -10.68 8.70
C ALA A 214 -0.19 -11.21 7.58
N GLY A 215 1.04 -11.65 7.88
CA GLY A 215 1.95 -12.29 6.93
C GLY A 215 3.00 -11.39 6.27
N ALA A 216 3.34 -10.24 6.88
CA ALA A 216 4.51 -9.45 6.50
C ALA A 216 5.63 -9.58 7.54
N TYR A 217 6.87 -9.56 7.07
CA TYR A 217 8.08 -9.66 7.89
C TYR A 217 8.73 -8.29 8.03
N PHE A 218 8.82 -7.79 9.26
CA PHE A 218 9.47 -6.54 9.62
C PHE A 218 10.88 -6.82 10.11
N TYR A 219 11.86 -6.23 9.43
CA TYR A 219 13.28 -6.45 9.64
C TYR A 219 13.94 -5.22 10.26
N TYR A 220 14.58 -5.41 11.41
CA TYR A 220 15.27 -4.36 12.16
C TYR A 220 16.76 -4.73 12.24
N ALA A 221 17.63 -3.92 11.65
CA ALA A 221 19.06 -4.19 11.56
C ALA A 221 19.93 -3.12 12.23
N HIS A 222 21.21 -3.44 12.30
CA HIS A 222 22.27 -2.60 12.88
C HIS A 222 22.12 -2.33 14.38
N LEU A 223 21.47 -3.22 15.12
CA LEU A 223 21.25 -3.04 16.56
C LEU A 223 22.55 -3.10 17.37
N ASP A 224 22.72 -2.23 18.35
CA ASP A 224 23.85 -2.34 19.28
C ASP A 224 23.70 -3.55 20.21
N SER A 225 22.46 -3.77 20.69
CA SER A 225 22.07 -4.83 21.63
C SER A 225 20.60 -5.22 21.46
N TYR A 226 20.25 -6.41 21.93
CA TYR A 226 18.88 -6.93 21.94
C TYR A 226 18.22 -6.76 23.30
N ALA A 227 16.90 -6.63 23.31
CA ALA A 227 16.10 -6.95 24.49
C ALA A 227 16.19 -8.45 24.80
N ASN A 228 15.69 -8.88 25.97
CA ASN A 228 15.65 -10.29 26.35
C ASN A 228 14.57 -11.05 25.55
N LEU A 229 14.86 -11.34 24.28
CA LEU A 229 13.99 -11.99 23.31
C LEU A 229 14.72 -13.16 22.64
N LYS A 230 13.96 -14.19 22.27
CA LYS A 230 14.41 -15.33 21.47
C LYS A 230 13.42 -15.64 20.35
N VAL A 231 13.86 -16.42 19.37
CA VAL A 231 12.99 -16.91 18.29
C VAL A 231 11.79 -17.66 18.89
N GLY A 232 10.60 -17.36 18.37
CA GLY A 232 9.33 -17.91 18.83
C GLY A 232 8.61 -17.07 19.88
N ASP A 233 9.27 -16.08 20.49
CA ASP A 233 8.60 -15.18 21.43
C ASP A 233 7.55 -14.33 20.71
N GLN A 234 6.39 -14.14 21.37
CA GLN A 234 5.39 -13.18 20.94
C GLN A 234 5.81 -11.77 21.36
N VAL A 235 5.66 -10.81 20.46
CA VAL A 235 5.89 -9.39 20.71
C VAL A 235 4.62 -8.60 20.45
N LYS A 236 4.43 -7.57 21.26
CA LYS A 236 3.40 -6.55 21.02
C LYS A 236 3.99 -5.33 20.34
N ALA A 237 3.17 -4.62 19.57
CA ALA A 237 3.56 -3.34 19.02
C ALA A 237 3.98 -2.39 20.15
N GLY A 238 5.08 -1.67 19.94
CA GLY A 238 5.67 -0.79 20.95
C GLY A 238 6.56 -1.51 21.97
N GLN A 239 6.64 -2.84 21.94
CA GLN A 239 7.57 -3.59 22.78
C GLN A 239 9.02 -3.36 22.35
N LEU A 240 9.91 -3.21 23.33
CA LEU A 240 11.35 -3.05 23.11
C LEU A 240 11.95 -4.30 22.45
N LEU A 241 12.60 -4.11 21.31
CA LEU A 241 13.35 -5.14 20.59
C LEU A 241 14.86 -5.06 20.87
N GLY A 242 15.36 -3.87 21.17
CA GLY A 242 16.78 -3.61 21.39
C GLY A 242 17.11 -2.13 21.30
N PHE A 243 18.38 -1.82 21.06
CA PHE A 243 18.85 -0.44 20.92
C PHE A 243 19.55 -0.24 19.58
N MET A 244 19.36 0.93 18.99
CA MET A 244 19.96 1.33 17.72
C MET A 244 21.49 1.36 17.84
N GLY A 245 22.18 0.92 16.81
CA GLY A 245 23.64 0.89 16.78
C GLY A 245 24.21 1.11 15.38
N ASP A 246 25.42 0.60 15.22
CA ASP A 246 26.24 0.68 14.01
C ASP A 246 26.94 -0.66 13.72
N THR A 247 26.28 -1.76 14.09
CA THR A 247 26.82 -3.11 13.86
C THR A 247 26.65 -3.55 12.42
N GLY A 248 27.66 -4.17 11.82
CA GLY A 248 27.60 -4.79 10.49
C GLY A 248 28.85 -4.51 9.66
N TYR A 249 28.79 -4.93 8.40
CA TYR A 249 29.85 -4.82 7.39
C TYR A 249 31.15 -5.53 7.80
N GLY A 250 30.99 -6.77 8.31
CA GLY A 250 32.10 -7.63 8.68
C GLY A 250 31.67 -8.87 9.45
N GLU A 251 32.63 -9.47 10.14
CA GLU A 251 32.43 -10.64 11.01
C GLU A 251 31.52 -10.30 12.21
N ALA A 252 31.00 -11.34 12.86
CA ALA A 252 30.10 -11.18 14.00
C ALA A 252 30.68 -10.26 15.08
N GLY A 253 29.96 -9.17 15.37
CA GLY A 253 30.37 -8.17 16.37
C GLY A 253 31.07 -6.93 15.81
N THR A 254 31.32 -6.84 14.50
CA THR A 254 31.85 -5.60 13.88
C THR A 254 30.95 -4.40 14.18
N LYS A 255 31.54 -3.27 14.61
CA LYS A 255 30.86 -2.02 14.95
C LYS A 255 31.61 -0.82 14.39
N GLY A 256 30.91 0.28 14.12
CA GLY A 256 31.53 1.57 13.77
C GLY A 256 31.98 1.72 12.32
N MET A 257 31.52 0.86 11.42
CA MET A 257 31.82 0.95 9.98
C MET A 257 30.97 2.01 9.26
N PHE A 258 29.94 2.54 9.92
CA PHE A 258 29.01 3.54 9.42
C PHE A 258 28.32 4.27 10.59
N PRO A 259 27.63 5.41 10.35
CA PRO A 259 26.90 6.13 11.41
C PRO A 259 25.80 5.29 12.06
N VAL A 260 25.45 5.61 13.30
CA VAL A 260 24.38 4.96 14.05
C VAL A 260 23.03 5.20 13.36
N HIS A 261 22.35 4.12 13.00
CA HIS A 261 21.05 4.16 12.38
C HIS A 261 20.30 2.84 12.58
N LEU A 262 18.97 2.90 12.46
CA LEU A 262 18.16 1.70 12.28
C LEU A 262 17.92 1.52 10.78
N HIS A 263 18.33 0.37 10.24
CA HIS A 263 17.83 -0.06 8.93
C HIS A 263 16.53 -0.85 9.14
N LEU A 264 15.44 -0.33 8.56
CA LEU A 264 14.14 -1.01 8.54
C LEU A 264 13.91 -1.60 7.15
N GLY A 265 13.56 -2.89 7.08
CA GLY A 265 13.02 -3.54 5.89
C GLY A 265 11.62 -4.09 6.15
N ILE A 266 10.79 -4.13 5.11
CA ILE A 266 9.51 -4.84 5.12
C ILE A 266 9.54 -5.83 3.96
N TYR A 267 9.18 -7.07 4.24
CA TYR A 267 9.22 -8.16 3.26
C TYR A 267 7.89 -8.89 3.25
N ILE A 268 7.47 -9.26 2.05
CA ILE A 268 6.30 -10.11 1.78
C ILE A 268 6.78 -11.36 1.04
N TYR A 269 5.97 -12.43 1.09
CA TYR A 269 6.38 -13.74 0.57
C TYR A 269 5.33 -14.31 -0.40
N PRO A 270 4.99 -13.61 -1.49
CA PRO A 270 4.10 -14.16 -2.52
C PRO A 270 4.70 -15.45 -3.07
N ASP A 271 3.91 -16.52 -3.06
CA ASP A 271 4.33 -17.86 -3.51
C ASP A 271 5.62 -18.36 -2.83
N GLY A 272 5.89 -17.92 -1.60
CA GLY A 272 7.08 -18.29 -0.83
C GLY A 272 8.37 -17.56 -1.22
N ILE A 273 8.30 -16.60 -2.16
CA ILE A 273 9.46 -15.83 -2.63
C ILE A 273 9.57 -14.54 -1.81
N GLU A 274 10.69 -14.33 -1.13
CA GLU A 274 10.97 -13.09 -0.39
C GLU A 274 11.03 -11.90 -1.35
N MET A 275 10.16 -10.92 -1.13
CA MET A 275 10.12 -9.66 -1.88
C MET A 275 10.16 -8.49 -0.90
N SER A 276 11.18 -7.64 -1.01
CA SER A 276 11.26 -6.40 -0.25
C SER A 276 10.26 -5.36 -0.78
N VAL A 277 9.64 -4.62 0.13
CA VAL A 277 8.79 -3.47 -0.19
C VAL A 277 9.31 -2.23 0.52
N ASP A 278 9.08 -1.06 -0.09
CA ASP A 278 9.58 0.22 0.37
C ASP A 278 8.92 0.65 1.70
N PRO A 279 9.68 0.70 2.81
CA PRO A 279 9.15 1.08 4.11
C PRO A 279 8.92 2.59 4.27
N TYR A 280 9.43 3.42 3.36
CA TYR A 280 9.46 4.87 3.53
C TYR A 280 8.06 5.46 3.77
N ALA A 281 7.09 5.08 2.95
CA ALA A 281 5.73 5.59 3.07
C ALA A 281 5.03 5.09 4.35
N VAL A 282 5.30 3.84 4.74
CA VAL A 282 4.81 3.24 6.00
C VAL A 282 5.40 3.98 7.22
N LEU A 283 6.69 4.34 7.18
CA LEU A 283 7.34 5.14 8.22
C LEU A 283 6.74 6.56 8.32
N LYS A 284 6.42 7.19 7.18
CA LYS A 284 5.71 8.49 7.18
C LYS A 284 4.32 8.38 7.79
N TYR A 285 3.61 7.29 7.52
CA TYR A 285 2.33 6.98 8.14
C TYR A 285 2.46 6.79 9.66
N ALA A 286 3.45 6.01 10.10
CA ALA A 286 3.68 5.75 11.51
C ALA A 286 4.26 6.95 12.28
N LYS A 287 4.81 7.97 11.62
CA LYS A 287 5.54 9.10 12.26
C LYS A 287 4.77 9.81 13.36
N GLN A 288 3.44 9.87 13.27
CA GLN A 288 2.56 10.48 14.28
C GLN A 288 2.21 9.55 15.45
N LYS A 289 2.54 8.27 15.35
CA LYS A 289 2.27 7.21 16.31
C LYS A 289 3.53 6.88 17.12
N LYS A 290 4.15 7.88 17.74
CA LYS A 290 5.34 7.68 18.59
C LYS A 290 4.93 7.49 20.05
N LEU A 291 5.48 6.46 20.67
CA LEU A 291 5.46 6.35 22.13
C LEU A 291 6.47 7.32 22.75
N LYS A 292 6.28 7.66 24.03
CA LYS A 292 7.19 8.53 24.78
C LYS A 292 8.00 7.72 25.78
N TYR A 293 9.31 7.92 25.78
CA TYR A 293 10.26 7.20 26.61
C TYR A 293 11.25 8.18 27.25
N CYS A 294 11.77 7.81 28.42
CA CYS A 294 12.81 8.57 29.10
C CYS A 294 14.17 7.97 28.77
N TYR A 295 14.93 8.57 27.84
CA TYR A 295 16.28 8.15 27.43
C TYR A 295 17.11 9.32 26.93
#